data_AF-A0A7J7HZQ2-F1
#
_entry.id   AF-A0A7J7HZQ2-F1
#
_cell.length_a   1.000
_cell.length_b   1.000
_cell.length_c   1.000
_cell.angle_alpha   90.00
_cell.angle_beta   90.00
_cell.angle_gamma   90.00
#
_symmetry.space_group_name_H-M   'P 1'
#
loop_
_entity.id
_entity.type
_entity.pdbx_description
1 polymer ?
#
loop_
_entity_poly.entity_id
_entity_poly.type
_entity_poly.pdbx_seq_one_letter_code
_entity_poly.pdbx_strand_id
1 'polypeptide(L)'
;MFSSSDRSQIVVFDVETTVPRPGQGVGILEFGAILVCPRTLVELESYSTLLQPLDLTLISTLSDRRNGINKDAIISSPTFSQIADKVYDILQGRIWAGHNILRFDCPLIREAFAEINRPPPEPKDTIDTLPLLTQRFGRRAGDMKV
;
A
#
# COMPACT_ATOMS: atom_id res chain seq x y z
N MET A 1 20.50 -22.44 -4.99
CA MET A 1 19.19 -22.78 -4.40
C MET A 1 18.98 -21.86 -3.21
N PHE A 2 18.15 -20.81 -3.34
CA PHE A 2 17.67 -20.07 -2.17
C PHE A 2 16.64 -20.96 -1.48
N SER A 3 16.94 -21.42 -0.26
CA SER A 3 15.95 -22.04 0.60
C SER A 3 14.81 -21.04 0.84
N SER A 4 13.57 -21.53 0.84
CA SER A 4 12.34 -20.75 1.07
C SER A 4 12.22 -20.14 2.48
N SER A 5 13.26 -20.25 3.32
CA SER A 5 13.16 -19.99 4.76
C SER A 5 13.59 -18.60 5.22
N ASP A 6 14.07 -17.71 4.33
CA ASP A 6 14.31 -16.32 4.71
C ASP A 6 13.81 -15.36 3.62
N ARG A 7 12.56 -14.90 3.78
CA ARG A 7 11.96 -13.82 2.97
C ARG A 7 12.68 -12.48 3.22
N SER A 8 13.92 -12.36 2.78
CA SER A 8 14.78 -11.20 3.05
C SER A 8 14.58 -10.05 2.06
N GLN A 9 13.69 -10.21 1.08
CA GLN A 9 13.36 -9.17 0.12
C GLN A 9 12.75 -7.95 0.82
N ILE A 10 13.03 -6.77 0.27
CA ILE A 10 12.33 -5.55 0.63
C ILE A 10 11.06 -5.51 -0.23
N VAL A 11 9.92 -5.21 0.38
CA VAL A 11 8.72 -4.83 -0.35
C VAL A 11 8.53 -3.33 -0.20
N VAL A 12 8.59 -2.61 -1.31
CA VAL A 12 8.20 -1.20 -1.35
C VAL A 12 6.75 -1.16 -1.77
N PHE A 13 5.86 -0.63 -0.93
CA PHE A 13 4.43 -0.53 -1.27
C PHE A 13 3.84 0.82 -0.90
N ASP A 14 2.73 1.13 -1.57
CA ASP A 14 1.98 2.36 -1.43
C ASP A 14 0.49 2.05 -1.66
N VAL A 15 -0.38 2.78 -0.97
CA VAL A 15 -1.83 2.69 -1.18
C VAL A 15 -2.43 4.03 -1.60
N GLU A 16 -3.24 4.00 -2.65
CA GLU A 16 -4.09 5.14 -2.98
C GLU A 16 -5.43 4.99 -2.28
N THR A 17 -5.95 6.06 -1.68
CA THR A 17 -7.17 6.01 -0.88
C THR A 17 -8.23 6.97 -1.37
N THR A 18 -9.46 6.82 -0.86
CA THR A 18 -10.46 7.89 -0.90
C THR A 18 -9.95 9.11 -0.11
N VAL A 19 -10.47 10.29 -0.44
CA VAL A 19 -10.12 11.51 0.30
C VAL A 19 -10.71 11.40 1.71
N PRO A 20 -9.91 11.52 2.78
CA PRO A 20 -10.42 11.46 4.14
C PRO A 20 -11.48 12.54 4.38
N ARG A 21 -12.62 12.16 4.97
CA ARG A 21 -13.71 13.07 5.31
C ARG A 21 -14.07 12.91 6.80
N PRO A 22 -14.31 14.01 7.53
CA PRO A 22 -14.70 13.92 8.93
C PRO A 22 -15.92 13.01 9.13
N GLY A 23 -15.79 12.02 10.00
CA GLY A 23 -16.87 11.06 10.31
C GLY A 23 -17.11 9.98 9.24
N GLN A 24 -16.29 9.90 8.20
CA GLN A 24 -16.30 8.80 7.23
C GLN A 24 -14.98 8.03 7.26
N GLY A 25 -15.04 6.73 6.97
CA GLY A 25 -13.85 5.89 6.82
C GLY A 25 -13.03 6.25 5.58
N VAL A 26 -11.84 5.65 5.50
CA VAL A 26 -10.94 5.77 4.33
C VAL A 26 -10.95 4.44 3.60
N GLY A 27 -11.36 4.44 2.32
CA GLY A 27 -11.32 3.25 1.48
C GLY A 27 -10.03 3.18 0.68
N ILE A 28 -9.40 2.02 0.62
CA ILE A 28 -8.27 1.75 -0.29
C ILE A 28 -8.83 1.60 -1.72
N LEU A 29 -8.25 2.34 -2.66
CA LEU A 29 -8.61 2.36 -4.09
C LEU A 29 -7.56 1.72 -4.97
N GLU A 30 -6.31 1.66 -4.53
CA GLU A 30 -5.24 0.94 -5.20
C GLU A 30 -4.28 0.38 -4.16
N PHE A 31 -3.75 -0.81 -4.43
CA PHE A 31 -2.58 -1.34 -3.74
C PHE A 31 -1.47 -1.56 -4.78
N GLY A 32 -0.35 -0.89 -4.61
CA GLY A 32 0.84 -1.05 -5.43
C GLY A 32 2.02 -1.54 -4.60
N ALA A 33 2.77 -2.52 -5.11
CA ALA A 33 3.95 -3.06 -4.45
C ALA A 33 5.00 -3.54 -5.45
N ILE A 34 6.28 -3.38 -5.09
CA ILE A 34 7.42 -4.00 -5.77
C ILE A 34 8.26 -4.80 -4.78
N LEU A 35 8.75 -5.96 -5.20
CA LEU A 35 9.75 -6.73 -4.48
C LEU A 35 11.14 -6.32 -4.96
N VAL A 36 12.03 -6.03 -4.03
CA VAL A 36 13.37 -5.51 -4.31
C VAL A 36 14.43 -6.40 -3.66
N CYS A 37 15.48 -6.70 -4.43
CA CYS A 37 16.65 -7.39 -3.89
C CYS A 37 17.39 -6.47 -2.90
N PRO A 38 17.59 -6.85 -1.63
CA PRO A 38 18.21 -5.98 -0.63
C PRO A 38 19.69 -5.70 -0.91
N ARG A 39 20.35 -6.52 -1.74
CA ARG A 39 21.78 -6.38 -2.07
C ARG A 39 22.03 -5.54 -3.32
N THR A 40 21.18 -5.70 -4.34
CA THR A 40 21.39 -5.05 -5.65
C THR A 40 20.42 -3.90 -5.90
N LEU A 41 19.37 -3.77 -5.08
CA LEU A 41 18.28 -2.80 -5.22
C LEU A 41 17.53 -2.88 -6.56
N VAL A 42 17.61 -4.03 -7.22
CA VAL A 42 16.88 -4.32 -8.46
C VAL A 42 15.48 -4.82 -8.12
N GLU A 43 14.48 -4.34 -8.88
CA GLU A 43 13.11 -4.86 -8.85
C GLU A 43 13.07 -6.31 -9.34
N LEU A 44 12.41 -7.17 -8.59
CA LEU A 44 12.27 -8.61 -8.84
C LEU A 44 10.87 -8.96 -9.34
N GLU A 45 9.85 -8.31 -8.80
CA GLU A 45 8.43 -8.49 -9.14
C GLU A 45 7.70 -7.18 -8.81
N SER A 46 6.65 -6.88 -9.58
CA SER A 46 5.70 -5.82 -9.29
C SER A 46 4.28 -6.35 -9.28
N TYR A 47 3.44 -5.74 -8.44
CA TYR A 47 2.02 -6.01 -8.35
C TYR A 47 1.29 -4.69 -8.10
N SER A 48 0.31 -4.37 -8.95
CA SER A 48 -0.63 -3.28 -8.70
C SER A 48 -2.04 -3.74 -9.07
N THR A 49 -3.02 -3.30 -8.29
CA THR A 49 -4.42 -3.52 -8.60
C THR A 49 -5.27 -2.40 -8.01
N LEU A 50 -6.25 -1.96 -8.79
CA LEU A 50 -7.34 -1.12 -8.28
C LEU A 50 -8.23 -1.94 -7.36
N LEU A 51 -8.91 -1.26 -6.45
CA LEU A 51 -9.77 -1.86 -5.44
C LEU A 51 -11.12 -1.18 -5.38
N GLN A 52 -12.16 -2.01 -5.37
CA GLN A 52 -13.51 -1.59 -5.04
C GLN A 52 -13.65 -1.53 -3.51
N PRO A 53 -13.92 -0.35 -2.92
CA PRO A 53 -14.21 -0.26 -1.49
C PRO A 53 -15.56 -0.88 -1.17
N LEU A 54 -15.70 -1.41 0.04
CA LEU A 54 -16.95 -2.01 0.53
C LEU A 54 -18.09 -0.98 0.58
N ASP A 55 -17.79 0.23 1.05
CA ASP A 55 -18.72 1.35 1.04
C ASP A 55 -18.57 2.18 -0.25
N LEU A 56 -19.48 1.97 -1.20
CA LEU A 56 -19.51 2.70 -2.46
C LEU A 56 -19.87 4.19 -2.30
N THR A 57 -20.36 4.63 -1.14
CA THR A 57 -20.57 6.06 -0.89
C THR A 57 -19.24 6.81 -0.83
N LEU A 58 -18.14 6.12 -0.46
CA LEU A 58 -16.80 6.70 -0.44
C LEU A 58 -16.28 7.09 -1.83
N ILE A 59 -16.84 6.49 -2.89
CA ILE A 59 -16.47 6.77 -4.27
C ILE A 59 -17.46 7.70 -5.00
N SER A 60 -18.54 8.09 -4.33
CA SER A 60 -19.60 8.93 -4.91
C SER A 60 -19.09 10.30 -5.37
N THR A 61 -18.07 10.83 -4.71
CA THR A 61 -17.48 12.14 -4.97
C THR A 61 -16.12 12.08 -5.68
N LEU A 62 -15.72 10.92 -6.20
CA LEU A 62 -14.52 10.83 -7.01
C LEU A 62 -14.77 11.54 -8.34
N SER A 63 -14.38 12.82 -8.42
CA SER A 63 -14.18 13.50 -9.69
C SER A 63 -12.83 13.10 -10.28
N ASP A 64 -12.68 13.17 -11.61
CA ASP A 64 -11.48 12.79 -12.37
C ASP A 64 -10.19 13.17 -11.62
N ARG A 65 -9.55 12.15 -11.04
CA ARG A 65 -8.32 12.34 -10.28
C ARG A 65 -7.16 12.54 -11.23
N ARG A 66 -6.14 13.29 -10.79
CA ARG A 66 -4.89 13.47 -11.55
C ARG A 66 -4.15 12.15 -11.84
N ASN A 67 -4.46 11.08 -11.11
CA ASN A 67 -3.87 9.75 -11.28
C ASN A 67 -4.61 8.87 -12.31
N GLY A 68 -5.67 9.38 -12.97
CA GLY A 68 -6.37 8.66 -14.04
C GLY A 68 -7.33 7.56 -13.57
N ILE A 69 -7.56 7.41 -12.26
CA ILE A 69 -8.50 6.42 -11.72
C ILE A 69 -9.95 6.90 -11.94
N ASN A 70 -10.66 6.24 -12.84
CA ASN A 70 -12.10 6.42 -13.09
C ASN A 70 -12.94 5.57 -12.11
N LYS A 71 -14.06 6.13 -11.63
CA LYS A 71 -15.10 5.44 -10.87
C LYS A 71 -15.54 4.10 -11.46
N ASP A 72 -15.72 3.99 -12.78
CA ASP A 72 -16.13 2.74 -13.45
C ASP A 72 -15.05 1.65 -13.34
N ALA A 73 -13.78 2.04 -13.41
CA ALA A 73 -12.66 1.14 -13.21
C ALA A 73 -12.66 0.61 -11.76
N ILE A 74 -12.89 1.49 -10.77
CA ILE A 74 -13.02 1.09 -9.37
C ILE A 74 -14.19 0.13 -9.15
N ILE A 75 -15.37 0.41 -9.72
CA ILE A 75 -16.56 -0.43 -9.53
C ILE A 75 -16.37 -1.84 -10.13
N SER A 76 -15.59 -1.95 -11.19
CA SER A 76 -15.27 -3.24 -11.84
C SER A 76 -14.04 -3.94 -11.25
N SER A 77 -13.37 -3.31 -10.29
CA SER A 77 -12.16 -3.84 -9.65
C SER A 77 -12.50 -4.87 -8.56
N PRO A 78 -11.55 -5.74 -8.19
CA PRO A 78 -11.75 -6.65 -7.06
C PRO A 78 -11.90 -5.87 -5.74
N THR A 79 -12.58 -6.49 -4.78
CA THR A 79 -12.58 -6.05 -3.38
C THR A 79 -11.27 -6.46 -2.69
N PHE A 80 -10.96 -5.83 -1.56
CA PHE A 80 -9.79 -6.23 -0.76
C PHE A 80 -9.83 -7.71 -0.35
N SER A 81 -11.00 -8.23 0.01
CA SER A 81 -11.17 -9.64 0.37
C SER A 81 -10.75 -10.60 -0.75
N GLN A 82 -10.92 -10.22 -2.01
CA GLN A 82 -10.57 -11.06 -3.16
C GLN A 82 -9.06 -11.09 -3.44
N ILE A 83 -8.32 -10.06 -2.99
CA ILE A 83 -6.87 -9.99 -3.18
C ILE A 83 -6.07 -10.25 -1.90
N ALA A 84 -6.74 -10.42 -0.75
CA ALA A 84 -6.12 -10.50 0.57
C ALA A 84 -5.03 -11.59 0.66
N ASP A 85 -5.21 -12.74 0.00
CA ASP A 85 -4.19 -13.80 -0.04
C ASP A 85 -2.92 -13.34 -0.77
N LYS A 86 -3.06 -12.70 -1.93
CA LYS A 86 -1.92 -12.18 -2.70
C LYS A 86 -1.21 -11.07 -1.94
N VAL A 87 -1.95 -10.15 -1.31
CA VAL A 87 -1.37 -9.09 -0.47
C VAL A 87 -0.62 -9.69 0.72
N TYR A 88 -1.22 -10.67 1.41
CA TYR A 88 -0.57 -11.37 2.52
C TYR A 88 0.73 -12.03 2.05
N ASP A 89 0.72 -12.73 0.93
CA ASP A 89 1.91 -13.38 0.36
C ASP A 89 2.98 -12.40 -0.10
N ILE A 90 2.60 -11.22 -0.57
CA ILE A 90 3.56 -10.16 -0.91
C ILE A 90 4.22 -9.62 0.36
N LEU A 91 3.45 -9.34 1.41
CA LEU A 91 3.92 -8.57 2.58
C LEU A 91 4.50 -9.44 3.70
N GLN A 92 3.97 -10.63 3.93
CA GLN A 92 4.28 -11.43 5.12
C GLN A 92 5.77 -11.77 5.22
N GLY A 93 6.34 -11.42 6.37
CA GLY A 93 7.71 -11.78 6.76
C GLY A 93 8.79 -11.13 5.90
N ARG A 94 8.50 -10.01 5.23
CA ARG A 94 9.45 -9.20 4.46
C ARG A 94 9.80 -7.90 5.18
N ILE A 95 10.82 -7.20 4.70
CA ILE A 95 11.10 -5.82 5.15
C ILE A 95 10.16 -4.91 4.38
N TRP A 96 9.34 -4.13 5.08
CA TRP A 96 8.43 -3.18 4.46
C TRP A 96 9.13 -1.85 4.24
N ALA A 97 8.85 -1.18 3.14
CA ALA A 97 9.41 0.12 2.83
C ALA A 97 8.37 1.00 2.13
N GLY A 98 8.39 2.28 2.41
CA GLY A 98 7.44 3.24 1.85
C GLY A 98 7.68 4.65 2.37
N HIS A 99 6.84 5.59 1.96
CA HIS A 99 6.97 6.99 2.38
C HIS A 99 5.87 7.37 3.35
N ASN A 100 6.24 7.73 4.59
CA ASN A 100 5.28 7.91 5.69
C ASN A 100 4.48 6.64 6.02
N ILE A 101 5.06 5.48 5.67
CA ILE A 101 4.38 4.18 5.65
C ILE A 101 3.89 3.77 7.05
N LEU A 102 4.63 4.15 8.10
CA LEU A 102 4.26 3.83 9.49
C LEU A 102 2.97 4.53 9.93
N ARG A 103 2.69 5.71 9.37
CA ARG A 103 1.54 6.53 9.75
C ARG A 103 0.36 6.38 8.79
N PHE A 104 0.59 5.87 7.58
CA PHE A 104 -0.41 5.87 6.53
C PHE A 104 -0.72 4.44 6.04
N ASP A 105 0.15 3.85 5.23
CA ASP A 105 -0.15 2.61 4.52
C ASP A 105 -0.22 1.40 5.46
N CYS A 106 0.69 1.29 6.44
CA CYS A 106 0.71 0.17 7.38
C CYS A 106 -0.60 0.08 8.21
N PRO A 107 -1.10 1.15 8.83
CA PRO A 107 -2.41 1.15 9.48
C PRO A 107 -3.55 0.75 8.55
N LEU A 108 -3.59 1.28 7.33
CA LEU A 108 -4.67 1.01 6.37
C LEU A 108 -4.71 -0.45 5.92
N ILE A 109 -3.56 -1.06 5.65
CA ILE A 109 -3.48 -2.49 5.34
C ILE A 109 -3.98 -3.31 6.54
N ARG A 110 -3.58 -2.98 7.76
CA ARG A 110 -4.03 -3.69 8.97
C ARG A 110 -5.54 -3.58 9.16
N GLU A 111 -6.10 -2.39 8.95
CA GLU A 111 -7.54 -2.13 9.00
C GLU A 111 -8.28 -2.96 7.93
N ALA A 112 -7.80 -2.97 6.69
CA ALA A 112 -8.41 -3.74 5.60
C ALA A 112 -8.43 -5.26 5.88
N PHE A 113 -7.39 -5.82 6.51
CA PHE A 113 -7.41 -7.22 6.97
C PHE A 113 -8.39 -7.43 8.12
N ALA A 114 -8.49 -6.48 9.06
CA ALA A 114 -9.43 -6.56 10.17
C ALA A 114 -10.90 -6.51 9.68
N GLU A 115 -11.24 -5.68 8.70
CA GLU A 115 -12.58 -5.58 8.09
C GLU A 115 -13.08 -6.93 7.53
N ILE A 116 -12.16 -7.73 6.99
CA ILE A 116 -12.47 -9.06 6.44
C ILE A 116 -12.26 -10.19 7.47
N ASN A 117 -12.09 -9.85 8.75
CA ASN A 117 -11.87 -10.78 9.86
C ASN A 117 -10.66 -11.71 9.67
N ARG A 118 -9.55 -11.18 9.14
CA ARG A 118 -8.30 -11.92 8.93
C ARG A 118 -7.13 -11.28 9.68
N PRO A 119 -6.15 -12.08 10.15
CA PRO A 119 -4.93 -11.52 10.70
C PRO A 119 -4.13 -10.81 9.60
N PRO A 120 -3.60 -9.60 9.86
CA PRO A 120 -2.77 -8.90 8.89
C PRO A 120 -1.39 -9.57 8.73
N PRO A 121 -0.69 -9.31 7.62
CA PRO A 121 0.70 -9.69 7.49
C PRO A 121 1.58 -8.86 8.43
N GLU A 122 2.71 -9.44 8.87
CA GLU A 122 3.68 -8.80 9.74
C GLU A 122 5.03 -8.60 9.01
N PRO A 123 5.64 -7.41 9.13
CA PRO A 123 6.98 -7.17 8.62
C PRO A 123 8.04 -7.81 9.52
N LYS A 124 9.21 -8.09 8.94
CA LYS A 124 10.44 -8.31 9.73
C LYS A 124 10.98 -7.00 10.31
N ASP A 125 10.90 -5.94 9.51
CA ASP A 125 11.30 -4.59 9.86
C ASP A 125 10.61 -3.61 8.90
N THR A 126 10.60 -2.32 9.21
CA THR A 126 9.96 -1.28 8.40
C THR A 126 10.90 -0.08 8.17
N ILE A 127 11.06 0.29 6.91
CA ILE A 127 11.83 1.44 6.45
C ILE A 127 10.85 2.54 6.06
N ASP A 128 10.64 3.50 6.96
CA ASP A 128 9.92 4.73 6.62
C ASP A 128 10.89 5.76 6.04
N THR A 129 10.70 6.09 4.77
CA THR A 129 11.57 7.02 4.07
C THR A 129 11.31 8.48 4.45
N LEU A 130 10.14 8.85 4.99
CA LEU A 130 9.85 10.24 5.31
C LEU A 130 10.81 10.80 6.40
N PRO A 131 11.00 10.14 7.57
CA PRO A 131 11.97 10.59 8.56
C PRO A 131 13.41 10.65 8.01
N LEU A 132 13.81 9.65 7.21
CA LEU A 132 15.14 9.59 6.60
C LEU A 132 15.38 10.77 5.65
N LEU A 133 14.43 11.02 4.75
CA LEU A 133 14.52 12.09 3.77
C LEU A 133 14.38 13.46 4.43
N THR A 134 13.58 13.59 5.49
CA THR A 134 13.43 14.84 6.25
C THR A 134 14.77 15.33 6.80
N GLN A 135 15.64 14.44 7.25
CA GLN A 135 16.97 14.82 7.75
C GLN A 135 17.83 15.52 6.69
N ARG A 136 17.69 15.12 5.42
CA ARG A 136 18.49 15.67 4.32
C ARG A 136 17.80 16.81 3.57
N PHE A 137 16.49 16.72 3.39
CA PHE A 137 15.72 17.61 2.50
C PHE A 137 14.75 18.53 3.26
N GLY A 138 14.64 18.39 4.58
CA GLY A 138 13.75 19.19 5.42
C GLY A 138 12.30 19.07 4.98
N ARG A 139 11.59 20.20 4.92
CA ARG A 139 10.16 20.27 4.54
C ARG A 139 9.86 19.72 3.14
N ARG A 140 10.85 19.66 2.24
CA ARG A 140 10.67 19.13 0.88
C ARG A 140 10.48 17.61 0.86
N ALA A 141 10.82 16.92 1.94
CA ALA A 141 10.71 15.46 1.99
C ALA A 141 9.27 14.95 1.84
N GLY A 142 8.26 15.73 2.26
CA GLY A 142 6.85 15.35 2.15
C GLY A 142 6.21 15.61 0.78
N ASP A 143 6.88 16.34 -0.11
CA ASP A 143 6.42 16.58 -1.48
C ASP A 143 7.64 16.69 -2.40
N MET A 144 8.11 15.54 -2.86
CA MET A 144 9.24 15.43 -3.78
C MET A 144 8.79 15.33 -5.25
N LYS A 145 7.52 15.60 -5.55
CA LYS A 145 7.04 15.66 -6.94
C LYS A 145 7.60 16.94 -7.56
N VAL A 146 8.56 16.77 -8.47
CA VAL A 146 9.24 17.87 -9.20
C VAL A 146 8.30 18.52 -10.20
#